data_AF-A0A401Z3Z0-F1
#
_entry.id   AF-A0A401Z3Z0-F1
#
_cell.length_a   1.000
_cell.length_b   1.000
_cell.length_c   1.000
_cell.angle_alpha   90.00
_cell.angle_beta   90.00
_cell.angle_gamma   90.00
#
_symmetry.space_group_name_H-M   'P 1'
#
loop_
_entity.id
_entity.type
_entity.pdbx_description
1 polymer ?
#
loop_
_entity_poly.entity_id
_entity_poly.type
_entity_poly.pdbx_seq_one_letter_code
_entity_poly.pdbx_strand_id
1 'polypeptide(L)'
;MHVAPHRPPSTAGSQAAAVEGDVPPVPPAASVASTWSVAVEPPAQITLREETFFGHGWQPLTIAFLGALWFLPPGAQFTVEELTAWLARLGWKSGNGQPIGVKAVRGELKLVRDAGYVRAHRIRATADVVDPATGEVRVRKGGLLGIRYEVSTRPGPAQSGIPIVPDDSVFPQVAPHVPNGGTWRGENAFPQVAPRVPNATTWRWGNEVDPAFPQVAPRVPNATIPPHTPPVGGTPTPLPPTSEVGTVSEGGGGRCPSGENQPPATRDPGIVAAEDWLQSLPSPWTLGEVSATKLAPLLARRIAEKSWTLDGDLFARLTENPPSPLKNRVNFLTFRVNDLPRRIAAAPASTDEIPGPRVPVDDACPQHPHRTVAECLPCRIDDEVIPPTDTAESPEEAAARRAITMERVRALQASAGAPSTTRTLQPPRRPSRAEREAEEARNRRAAELLLDPSAGS
;
A
#
# COMPACT_ATOMS: atom_id res chain seq x y z
N MET A 1 -4.31 -48.15 -67.99
CA MET A 1 -5.33 -47.14 -67.64
C MET A 1 -4.84 -46.36 -66.43
N HIS A 2 -4.30 -45.15 -66.64
CA HIS A 2 -4.54 -43.97 -65.81
C HIS A 2 -3.80 -42.81 -66.48
N VAL A 3 -4.60 -41.90 -67.02
CA VAL A 3 -4.23 -40.75 -67.84
C VAL A 3 -3.86 -39.60 -66.91
N ALA A 4 -2.70 -39.00 -67.14
CA ALA A 4 -2.26 -37.76 -66.49
C ALA A 4 -3.07 -36.57 -67.03
N PRO A 5 -3.55 -35.64 -66.18
CA PRO A 5 -4.24 -34.45 -66.67
C PRO A 5 -3.26 -33.36 -67.14
N HIS A 6 -3.45 -32.97 -68.40
CA HIS A 6 -2.88 -31.80 -69.05
C HIS A 6 -3.26 -30.50 -68.32
N ARG A 7 -2.26 -29.61 -68.17
CA ARG A 7 -2.42 -28.23 -67.71
C ARG A 7 -2.51 -27.32 -68.95
N PRO A 8 -3.55 -26.47 -69.10
CA PRO A 8 -3.59 -25.49 -70.19
C PRO A 8 -2.79 -24.21 -69.85
N PRO A 9 -2.24 -23.52 -70.85
CA PRO A 9 -1.57 -22.22 -70.69
C PRO A 9 -2.60 -21.07 -70.63
N SER A 10 -2.45 -20.19 -69.64
CA SER A 10 -3.23 -18.96 -69.50
C SER A 10 -2.41 -17.78 -70.02
N THR A 11 -2.78 -17.29 -71.20
CA THR A 11 -2.32 -16.02 -71.81
C THR A 11 -3.49 -15.05 -71.90
N ALA A 12 -3.32 -13.86 -71.34
CA ALA A 12 -3.93 -12.55 -71.64
C ALA A 12 -3.94 -11.76 -70.31
N GLY A 13 -3.24 -10.63 -70.15
CA GLY A 13 -3.16 -9.52 -71.09
C GLY A 13 -4.24 -8.51 -70.71
N SER A 14 -4.05 -7.76 -69.63
CA SER A 14 -4.91 -6.62 -69.28
C SER A 14 -4.03 -5.40 -69.06
N GLN A 15 -3.86 -4.63 -70.13
CA GLN A 15 -3.34 -3.27 -70.10
C GLN A 15 -4.41 -2.40 -69.42
N ALA A 16 -4.09 -1.86 -68.25
CA ALA A 16 -4.87 -0.79 -67.64
C ALA A 16 -4.39 0.53 -68.25
N ALA A 17 -5.26 1.14 -69.06
CA ALA A 17 -5.08 2.47 -69.60
C ALA A 17 -5.01 3.49 -68.45
N ALA A 18 -3.96 4.30 -68.47
CA ALA A 18 -3.81 5.48 -67.64
C ALA A 18 -4.91 6.50 -68.03
N VAL A 19 -5.84 6.73 -67.11
CA VAL A 19 -6.73 7.88 -67.17
C VAL A 19 -5.99 9.02 -66.48
N GLU A 20 -5.37 9.85 -67.30
CA GLU A 20 -4.69 11.10 -66.93
C GLU A 20 -5.79 12.12 -66.57
N GLY A 21 -6.22 12.07 -65.31
CA GLY A 21 -7.13 13.03 -64.73
C GLY A 21 -6.38 14.31 -64.37
N ASP A 22 -6.73 15.39 -65.04
CA ASP A 22 -6.31 16.77 -64.80
C ASP A 22 -6.69 17.17 -63.35
N VAL A 23 -5.73 17.05 -62.43
CA VAL A 23 -5.87 17.48 -61.03
C VAL A 23 -5.47 18.96 -60.96
N PRO A 24 -6.37 19.86 -60.54
CA PRO A 24 -6.06 21.28 -60.42
C PRO A 24 -4.89 21.51 -59.45
N PRO A 25 -4.04 22.52 -59.69
CA PRO A 25 -2.85 22.76 -58.89
C PRO A 25 -3.22 22.97 -57.43
N VAL A 26 -2.75 22.05 -56.58
CA VAL A 26 -2.81 22.21 -55.13
C VAL A 26 -2.05 23.49 -54.77
N PRO A 27 -2.68 24.47 -54.11
CA PRO A 27 -1.98 25.69 -53.71
C PRO A 27 -0.81 25.31 -52.81
N PRO A 28 0.34 26.01 -52.90
CA PRO A 28 1.50 25.71 -52.07
C PRO A 28 1.05 25.75 -50.61
N ALA A 29 1.27 24.63 -49.91
CA ALA A 29 0.98 24.48 -48.51
C ALA A 29 1.49 25.72 -47.78
N ALA A 30 0.55 26.53 -47.28
CA ALA A 30 0.86 27.65 -46.40
C ALA A 30 1.76 27.08 -45.30
N SER A 31 2.97 27.62 -45.22
CA SER A 31 3.97 27.21 -44.25
C SER A 31 3.34 27.14 -42.86
N VAL A 32 3.38 25.95 -42.25
CA VAL A 32 2.95 25.67 -40.87
C VAL A 32 3.98 26.27 -39.88
N ALA A 33 4.32 27.54 -40.06
CA ALA A 33 5.27 28.29 -39.26
C ALA A 33 4.58 29.42 -38.46
N SER A 34 3.27 29.35 -38.30
CA SER A 34 2.47 30.38 -37.62
C SER A 34 1.29 29.77 -36.85
N THR A 35 1.58 28.81 -35.96
CA THR A 35 0.64 28.35 -34.91
C THR A 35 1.39 27.81 -33.69
N TRP A 36 2.32 28.60 -33.13
CA TRP A 36 2.89 28.31 -31.81
C TRP A 36 3.01 29.60 -30.99
N SER A 37 1.86 30.19 -30.72
CA SER A 37 1.65 30.99 -29.51
C SER A 37 0.35 30.54 -28.85
N VAL A 38 0.20 29.22 -28.70
CA VAL A 38 -0.57 28.73 -27.56
C VAL A 38 0.21 29.25 -26.36
N ALA A 39 -0.39 30.18 -25.61
CA ALA A 39 0.12 30.55 -24.31
C ALA A 39 0.28 29.24 -23.54
N VAL A 40 1.52 28.77 -23.42
CA VAL A 40 1.86 27.66 -22.53
C VAL A 40 1.50 28.20 -21.16
N GLU A 41 0.29 27.91 -20.72
CA GLU A 41 -0.16 28.22 -19.38
C GLU A 41 0.92 27.63 -18.47
N PRO A 42 1.63 28.46 -17.70
CA PRO A 42 2.78 28.00 -16.95
C PRO A 42 2.34 26.79 -16.15
N PRO A 43 3.08 25.67 -16.20
CA PRO A 43 2.69 24.45 -15.50
C PRO A 43 2.37 24.83 -14.07
N ALA A 44 1.21 24.38 -13.59
CA ALA A 44 0.67 24.77 -12.29
C ALA A 44 1.80 24.81 -11.26
N GLN A 45 2.09 26.00 -10.73
CA GLN A 45 3.22 26.18 -9.83
C GLN A 45 3.00 25.27 -8.62
N ILE A 46 3.84 24.25 -8.48
CA ILE A 46 3.76 23.31 -7.37
C ILE A 46 4.35 24.03 -6.14
N THR A 47 3.49 24.63 -5.33
CA THR A 47 3.92 25.27 -4.09
C THR A 47 3.98 24.23 -2.98
N LEU A 48 5.19 23.84 -2.59
CA LEU A 48 5.45 23.15 -1.33
C LEU A 48 5.08 24.10 -0.19
N ARG A 49 4.02 23.78 0.56
CA ARG A 49 3.67 24.55 1.76
C ARG A 49 4.44 24.04 2.96
N GLU A 50 4.65 24.94 3.93
CA GLU A 50 5.33 24.63 5.19
C GLU A 50 4.67 23.44 5.92
N GLU A 51 3.33 23.36 5.89
CA GLU A 51 2.60 22.26 6.53
C GLU A 51 2.88 20.91 5.86
N THR A 52 3.12 20.90 4.54
CA THR A 52 3.46 19.68 3.80
C THR A 52 4.87 19.21 4.12
N PHE A 53 5.79 20.15 4.37
CA PHE A 53 7.19 19.84 4.66
C PHE A 53 7.39 19.42 6.11
N PHE A 54 6.81 20.14 7.07
CA PHE A 54 7.07 19.94 8.51
C PHE A 54 5.95 19.19 9.24
N GLY A 55 4.72 19.18 8.72
CA GLY A 55 3.56 18.66 9.45
C GLY A 55 3.56 17.15 9.70
N HIS A 56 4.32 16.38 8.92
CA HIS A 56 4.30 14.92 9.00
C HIS A 56 5.58 14.28 9.58
N GLY A 57 6.60 15.08 9.91
CA GLY A 57 7.89 14.54 10.38
C GLY A 57 8.58 13.63 9.36
N TRP A 58 8.37 13.90 8.08
CA TRP A 58 8.85 13.07 6.98
C TRP A 58 10.36 13.13 6.80
N GLN A 59 10.93 12.01 6.36
CA GLN A 59 12.33 11.97 5.95
C GLN A 59 12.51 12.75 4.63
N PRO A 60 13.72 13.29 4.37
CA PRO A 60 14.00 14.00 3.11
C PRO A 60 13.64 13.21 1.86
N LEU A 61 13.77 11.87 1.92
CA LEU A 61 13.37 10.98 0.82
C LEU A 61 11.87 11.04 0.52
N THR A 62 11.01 11.01 1.55
CA THR A 62 9.55 11.06 1.38
C THR A 62 9.11 12.40 0.80
N ILE A 63 9.74 13.50 1.23
CA ILE A 63 9.47 14.84 0.71
C ILE A 63 9.88 14.93 -0.77
N ALA A 64 11.08 14.46 -1.11
CA ALA A 64 11.53 14.40 -2.50
C ALA A 64 10.62 13.50 -3.34
N PHE A 65 10.14 12.39 -2.77
CA PHE A 65 9.27 11.44 -3.45
C PHE A 65 7.90 12.07 -3.77
N LEU A 66 7.30 12.80 -2.81
CA LEU A 66 6.09 13.58 -3.07
C LEU A 66 6.34 14.67 -4.12
N GLY A 67 7.47 15.37 -4.03
CA GLY A 67 7.90 16.34 -5.04
C GLY A 67 7.95 15.74 -6.44
N ALA A 68 8.54 14.55 -6.58
CA ALA A 68 8.57 13.81 -7.83
C ALA A 68 7.15 13.49 -8.34
N LEU A 69 6.27 13.01 -7.46
CA LEU A 69 4.89 12.68 -7.82
C LEU A 69 4.10 13.86 -8.40
N TRP A 70 4.37 15.09 -7.98
CA TRP A 70 3.69 16.27 -8.53
C TRP A 70 4.14 16.65 -9.94
N PHE A 71 5.25 16.10 -10.44
CA PHE A 71 5.62 16.24 -11.86
C PHE A 71 4.85 15.29 -12.78
N LEU A 72 4.05 14.37 -12.23
CA LEU A 72 3.13 13.58 -13.04
C LEU A 72 1.99 14.45 -13.56
N PRO A 73 1.45 14.18 -14.77
CA PRO A 73 0.28 14.89 -15.27
C PRO A 73 -0.87 14.83 -14.24
N PRO A 74 -1.64 15.92 -14.07
CA PRO A 74 -2.75 15.94 -13.12
C PRO A 74 -3.78 14.87 -13.50
N GLY A 75 -4.23 14.10 -12.51
CA GLY A 75 -5.16 12.98 -12.72
C GLY A 75 -4.51 11.72 -13.32
N ALA A 76 -3.19 11.72 -13.55
CA ALA A 76 -2.50 10.52 -14.01
C ALA A 76 -2.66 9.38 -12.98
N GLN A 77 -3.10 8.23 -13.48
CA GLN A 77 -3.16 7.01 -12.71
C GLN A 77 -1.93 6.15 -13.02
N PHE A 78 -1.34 5.56 -11.99
CA PHE A 78 -0.18 4.67 -12.15
C PHE A 78 -0.24 3.47 -11.20
N THR A 79 0.46 2.42 -11.59
CA THR A 79 0.78 1.26 -10.74
C THR A 79 2.12 1.47 -10.04
N VAL A 80 2.41 0.66 -9.02
CA VAL A 80 3.69 0.74 -8.30
C VAL A 80 4.85 0.42 -9.24
N GLU A 81 4.66 -0.54 -10.14
CA GLU A 81 5.65 -1.02 -11.09
C GLU A 81 5.98 0.07 -12.12
N GLU A 82 4.97 0.75 -12.66
CA GLU A 82 5.14 1.90 -13.57
C GLU A 82 5.87 3.06 -12.88
N LEU A 83 5.48 3.39 -11.64
CA LEU A 83 6.13 4.45 -10.86
C LEU A 83 7.60 4.11 -10.58
N THR A 84 7.89 2.85 -10.22
CA THR A 84 9.26 2.40 -9.96
C THR A 84 10.12 2.51 -11.22
N ALA A 85 9.59 2.10 -12.38
CA ALA A 85 10.28 2.22 -13.66
C ALA A 85 10.46 3.70 -14.10
N TRP A 86 9.50 4.56 -13.78
CA TRP A 86 9.60 6.00 -14.03
C TRP A 86 10.68 6.66 -13.16
N LEU A 87 10.70 6.40 -11.85
CA LEU A 87 11.74 6.90 -10.94
C LEU A 87 13.14 6.40 -11.34
N ALA A 88 13.26 5.13 -11.73
CA ALA A 88 14.52 4.58 -12.21
C ALA A 88 15.02 5.31 -13.48
N ARG A 89 14.12 5.67 -14.41
CA ARG A 89 14.46 6.47 -15.60
C ARG A 89 14.90 7.90 -15.25
N LEU A 90 14.39 8.47 -14.17
CA LEU A 90 14.86 9.74 -13.62
C LEU A 90 16.21 9.62 -12.87
N GLY A 91 16.81 8.44 -12.82
CA GLY A 91 18.09 8.20 -12.16
C GLY A 91 17.99 8.05 -10.64
N TRP A 92 16.80 7.81 -10.09
CA TRP A 92 16.64 7.58 -8.65
C TRP A 92 17.32 6.28 -8.23
N LYS A 93 18.27 6.41 -7.31
CA LYS A 93 19.05 5.31 -6.76
C LYS A 93 18.80 5.22 -5.26
N SER A 94 18.83 4.00 -4.75
CA SER A 94 18.87 3.74 -3.31
C SER A 94 20.30 3.95 -2.77
N GLY A 95 20.47 3.91 -1.44
CA GLY A 95 21.75 4.20 -0.79
C GLY A 95 22.91 3.28 -1.21
N ASN A 96 22.64 2.14 -1.84
CA ASN A 96 23.66 1.23 -2.39
C ASN A 96 23.99 1.50 -3.87
N GLY A 97 23.48 2.59 -4.45
CA GLY A 97 23.66 2.96 -5.85
C GLY A 97 22.79 2.19 -6.86
N GLN A 98 22.02 1.19 -6.42
CA GLN A 98 21.09 0.46 -7.26
C GLN A 98 19.81 1.27 -7.50
N PRO A 99 19.08 1.04 -8.61
CA PRO A 99 17.77 1.65 -8.83
C PRO A 99 16.84 1.46 -7.63
N ILE A 100 15.99 2.46 -7.37
CA ILE A 100 15.03 2.38 -6.27
C ILE A 100 14.15 1.13 -6.40
N GLY A 101 14.09 0.33 -5.33
CA GLY A 101 13.36 -0.92 -5.34
C GLY A 101 11.86 -0.73 -5.12
N VAL A 102 11.04 -1.63 -5.66
CA VAL A 102 9.56 -1.66 -5.49
C VAL A 102 9.14 -1.58 -4.03
N LYS A 103 9.88 -2.22 -3.11
CA LYS A 103 9.58 -2.17 -1.66
C LYS A 103 9.74 -0.76 -1.08
N ALA A 104 10.77 -0.03 -1.48
CA ALA A 104 10.99 1.35 -1.04
C ALA A 104 9.89 2.26 -1.58
N VAL A 105 9.57 2.14 -2.88
CA VAL A 105 8.46 2.89 -3.50
C VAL A 105 7.14 2.61 -2.79
N ARG A 106 6.82 1.36 -2.44
CA ARG A 106 5.61 1.02 -1.66
C ARG A 106 5.60 1.64 -0.27
N GLY A 107 6.77 1.71 0.39
CA GLY A 107 6.91 2.34 1.70
C GLY A 107 6.62 3.84 1.64
N GLU A 108 7.28 4.55 0.72
CA GLU A 108 7.05 5.99 0.52
C GLU A 108 5.63 6.30 0.07
N LEU A 109 5.11 5.53 -0.89
CA LEU A 109 3.73 5.69 -1.38
C LEU A 109 2.70 5.46 -0.26
N LYS A 110 2.97 4.55 0.68
CA LYS A 110 2.11 4.35 1.86
C LYS A 110 2.12 5.60 2.74
N LEU A 111 3.29 6.15 3.06
CA LEU A 111 3.40 7.35 3.90
C LEU A 111 2.66 8.55 3.28
N VAL A 112 2.87 8.78 1.99
CA VAL A 112 2.24 9.87 1.24
C VAL A 112 0.71 9.68 1.11
N ARG A 113 0.26 8.44 0.93
CA ARG A 113 -1.17 8.10 0.91
C ARG A 113 -1.82 8.27 2.29
N ASP A 114 -1.16 7.83 3.35
CA ASP A 114 -1.68 7.94 4.72
C ASP A 114 -1.80 9.42 5.13
N ALA A 115 -0.99 10.32 4.56
CA ALA A 115 -1.13 11.77 4.68
C ALA A 115 -2.15 12.42 3.71
N GLY A 116 -2.82 11.64 2.86
CA GLY A 116 -3.91 12.10 2.00
C GLY A 116 -3.49 12.70 0.65
N TYR A 117 -2.21 12.67 0.29
CA TYR A 117 -1.74 13.21 -1.00
C TYR A 117 -1.89 12.24 -2.17
N VAL A 118 -2.07 10.95 -1.89
CA VAL A 118 -2.28 9.92 -2.91
C VAL A 118 -3.55 9.16 -2.60
N ARG A 119 -4.37 8.94 -3.63
CA ARG A 119 -5.58 8.11 -3.56
C ARG A 119 -5.29 6.75 -4.18
N ALA A 120 -5.78 5.68 -3.55
CA ALA A 120 -5.64 4.33 -4.07
C ALA A 120 -6.99 3.80 -4.57
N HIS A 121 -7.03 3.38 -5.83
CA HIS A 121 -8.19 2.86 -6.52
C HIS A 121 -8.03 1.36 -6.74
N ARG A 122 -8.90 0.54 -6.14
CA ARG A 122 -8.90 -0.91 -6.39
C ARG A 122 -9.59 -1.20 -7.71
N ILE A 123 -8.82 -1.74 -8.66
CA ILE A 123 -9.37 -2.24 -9.92
C ILE A 123 -9.77 -3.69 -9.70
N ARG A 124 -11.05 -3.99 -9.90
CA ARG A 124 -11.57 -5.35 -9.96
C ARG A 124 -11.78 -5.72 -11.41
N ALA A 125 -11.50 -6.97 -11.77
CA ALA A 125 -11.98 -7.49 -13.04
C ALA A 125 -13.51 -7.50 -12.98
N THR A 126 -14.17 -6.71 -13.81
CA THR A 126 -15.54 -7.04 -14.24
C THR A 126 -15.37 -7.99 -15.40
N ALA A 127 -15.46 -9.29 -15.11
CA ALA A 127 -15.60 -10.28 -16.16
C ALA A 127 -17.09 -10.45 -16.37
N ASP A 128 -17.57 -10.03 -17.54
CA ASP A 128 -18.90 -10.38 -18.00
C ASP A 128 -18.90 -11.89 -18.25
N VAL A 129 -19.53 -12.63 -17.35
CA VAL A 129 -19.70 -14.07 -17.51
C VAL A 129 -21.08 -14.26 -18.12
N VAL A 130 -21.11 -14.55 -19.41
CA VAL A 130 -22.34 -14.98 -20.09
C VAL A 130 -22.68 -16.37 -19.59
N ASP A 131 -23.83 -16.52 -18.93
CA ASP A 131 -24.33 -17.83 -18.53
C ASP A 131 -24.66 -18.63 -19.80
N PRO A 132 -23.96 -19.76 -20.07
CA PRO A 132 -24.13 -20.48 -21.34
C PRO A 132 -25.51 -21.11 -21.48
N ALA A 133 -26.25 -21.30 -20.39
CA ALA A 133 -27.58 -21.92 -20.44
C ALA A 133 -28.69 -20.90 -20.75
N THR A 134 -28.55 -19.66 -20.28
CA THR A 134 -29.61 -18.63 -20.40
C THR A 134 -29.24 -17.51 -21.37
N GLY A 135 -27.97 -17.40 -21.77
CA GLY A 135 -27.45 -16.26 -22.53
C GLY A 135 -27.41 -14.95 -21.73
N GLU A 136 -27.72 -15.00 -20.43
CA GLU A 136 -27.76 -13.83 -19.57
C GLU A 136 -26.34 -13.38 -19.20
N VAL A 137 -26.02 -12.11 -19.46
CA VAL A 137 -24.74 -11.51 -19.04
C VAL A 137 -24.81 -11.26 -17.54
N ARG A 138 -24.18 -12.12 -16.74
CA ARG A 138 -24.02 -11.86 -15.31
C ARG A 138 -22.66 -11.22 -15.08
N VAL A 139 -22.68 -9.99 -14.58
CA VAL A 139 -21.47 -9.32 -14.10
C VAL A 139 -21.01 -10.04 -12.83
N ARG A 140 -20.10 -11.01 -12.99
CA ARG A 140 -19.48 -11.65 -11.84
C ARG A 140 -18.49 -10.66 -11.26
N LYS A 141 -18.60 -10.34 -9.96
CA LYS A 141 -17.56 -9.59 -9.23
C LYS A 141 -16.25 -10.37 -9.35
N GLY A 142 -15.41 -10.01 -10.32
CA GLY A 142 -14.14 -10.68 -10.53
C GLY A 142 -13.13 -10.30 -9.47
N GLY A 143 -12.04 -11.08 -9.45
CA GLY A 143 -10.94 -10.88 -8.52
C GLY A 143 -10.33 -9.49 -8.62
N LEU A 144 -9.59 -9.10 -7.58
CA LEU A 144 -8.80 -7.88 -7.58
C LEU A 144 -7.73 -7.98 -8.69
N LEU A 145 -7.81 -7.13 -9.72
CA LEU A 145 -6.83 -7.04 -10.80
C LEU A 145 -5.58 -6.29 -10.36
N GLY A 146 -5.76 -5.25 -9.54
CA GLY A 146 -4.66 -4.42 -9.08
C GLY A 146 -5.11 -3.19 -8.32
N ILE A 147 -4.15 -2.33 -8.01
CA ILE A 147 -4.36 -1.03 -7.38
C ILE A 147 -3.73 0.02 -8.28
N ARG A 148 -4.50 1.04 -8.65
CA ARG A 148 -3.98 2.26 -9.28
C ARG A 148 -3.94 3.39 -8.28
N TYR A 149 -2.97 4.26 -8.43
CA TYR A 149 -2.75 5.39 -7.56
C TYR A 149 -2.93 6.67 -8.36
N GLU A 150 -3.49 7.68 -7.73
CA GLU A 150 -3.70 9.01 -8.30
C GLU A 150 -3.17 10.05 -7.30
N VAL A 151 -2.40 11.01 -7.80
CA VAL A 151 -1.78 12.06 -6.97
C VAL A 151 -2.72 13.25 -6.88
N SER A 152 -2.92 13.76 -5.66
CA SER A 152 -3.60 15.01 -5.40
C SER A 152 -2.60 16.09 -4.99
N THR A 153 -2.82 17.31 -5.47
CA THR A 153 -2.04 18.49 -5.08
C THR A 153 -2.39 18.99 -3.69
N ARG A 154 -3.54 18.57 -3.14
CA ARG A 154 -3.99 18.93 -1.80
C ARG A 154 -4.21 17.66 -0.98
N PRO A 155 -3.85 17.65 0.31
CA PRO A 155 -4.15 16.52 1.17
C PRO A 155 -5.68 16.36 1.25
N GLY A 156 -6.18 15.22 0.80
CA GLY A 156 -7.54 14.78 1.08
C GLY A 156 -7.66 14.23 2.51
N PRO A 157 -8.87 13.92 2.99
CA PRO A 157 -9.02 13.17 4.24
C PRO A 157 -8.25 11.85 4.14
N ALA A 158 -7.53 11.48 5.20
CA ALA A 158 -6.79 10.23 5.27
C ALA A 158 -7.72 9.06 4.89
N GLN A 159 -7.34 8.28 3.87
CA GLN A 159 -8.20 7.20 3.38
C GLN A 159 -8.18 6.03 4.37
N SER A 160 -9.16 5.97 5.28
CA SER A 160 -9.43 4.79 6.11
C SER A 160 -10.18 3.73 5.29
N GLY A 161 -9.41 2.96 4.52
CA GLY A 161 -9.95 1.92 3.64
C GLY A 161 -9.81 2.29 2.16
N ILE A 162 -9.54 1.29 1.33
CA ILE A 162 -9.27 1.52 -0.09
C ILE A 162 -10.60 1.55 -0.85
N PRO A 163 -11.00 2.69 -1.42
CA PRO A 163 -12.23 2.77 -2.21
C PRO A 163 -12.14 1.83 -3.42
N ILE A 164 -13.23 1.11 -3.66
CA ILE A 164 -13.48 0.42 -4.93
C ILE A 164 -14.19 1.46 -5.78
N VAL A 165 -13.69 1.76 -6.97
CA VAL A 165 -14.31 2.75 -7.87
C VAL A 165 -15.43 2.06 -8.66
N PRO A 166 -16.69 2.45 -8.43
CA PRO A 166 -17.65 2.73 -9.49
C PRO A 166 -17.91 4.26 -9.56
N ASP A 167 -18.39 4.71 -10.72
CA ASP A 167 -18.61 6.13 -11.05
C ASP A 167 -19.56 6.85 -10.06
N ASP A 168 -19.33 8.16 -9.89
CA ASP A 168 -20.09 9.21 -9.17
C ASP A 168 -20.09 9.35 -7.61
N SER A 169 -19.30 10.36 -7.18
CA SER A 169 -19.44 11.45 -6.17
C SER A 169 -20.03 11.29 -4.73
N VAL A 170 -19.27 11.93 -3.79
CA VAL A 170 -19.61 12.83 -2.62
C VAL A 170 -19.07 12.40 -1.22
N PHE A 171 -18.42 13.38 -0.53
CA PHE A 171 -17.66 13.38 0.75
C PHE A 171 -18.51 13.44 2.05
N PRO A 172 -17.99 13.20 3.29
CA PRO A 172 -17.25 14.20 4.12
C PRO A 172 -16.15 13.64 5.09
N GLN A 173 -15.61 14.53 5.95
CA GLN A 173 -14.30 14.57 6.68
C GLN A 173 -14.26 13.94 8.10
N VAL A 174 -13.06 13.82 8.74
CA VAL A 174 -12.66 14.37 10.10
C VAL A 174 -11.33 13.78 10.70
N ALA A 175 -10.57 14.68 11.36
CA ALA A 175 -9.58 14.61 12.49
C ALA A 175 -8.14 14.01 12.41
N PRO A 176 -7.15 14.65 13.10
CA PRO A 176 -5.70 14.36 13.01
C PRO A 176 -5.18 13.30 14.00
N HIS A 177 -4.16 12.53 13.58
CA HIS A 177 -3.48 11.51 14.40
C HIS A 177 -2.08 11.94 14.90
N VAL A 178 -1.75 11.42 16.09
CA VAL A 178 -0.51 11.61 16.87
C VAL A 178 0.68 10.83 16.24
N PRO A 179 1.92 11.35 16.25
CA PRO A 179 3.06 10.70 15.61
C PRO A 179 3.60 9.49 16.39
N ASN A 180 3.80 8.36 15.69
CA ASN A 180 4.51 7.18 16.18
C ASN A 180 6.01 7.33 15.90
N GLY A 181 6.79 7.64 16.94
CA GLY A 181 8.24 7.57 16.93
C GLY A 181 8.72 6.12 17.02
N GLY A 182 9.10 5.54 15.87
CA GLY A 182 9.77 4.24 15.80
C GLY A 182 10.99 4.34 14.88
N THR A 183 12.18 4.47 15.48
CA THR A 183 13.46 4.43 14.77
C THR A 183 13.71 3.01 14.25
N TRP A 184 13.84 2.87 12.93
CA TRP A 184 14.24 1.62 12.29
C TRP A 184 15.75 1.44 12.42
N ARG A 185 16.19 0.68 13.44
CA ARG A 185 17.52 0.06 13.45
C ARG A 185 17.35 -1.38 12.96
N GLY A 186 18.07 -1.73 11.89
CA GLY A 186 17.95 -3.01 11.20
C GLY A 186 18.32 -4.19 12.10
N GLU A 187 17.39 -5.14 12.23
CA GLU A 187 17.60 -6.41 12.90
C GLU A 187 17.21 -7.54 11.94
N ASN A 188 18.17 -7.95 11.13
CA ASN A 188 18.17 -9.22 10.42
C ASN A 188 19.50 -9.91 10.75
N ALA A 189 19.57 -10.56 11.91
CA ALA A 189 20.64 -11.48 12.25
C ALA A 189 20.08 -12.90 12.23
N PHE A 190 20.34 -13.64 11.14
CA PHE A 190 20.30 -15.09 11.15
C PHE A 190 21.62 -15.62 11.76
N PRO A 191 21.62 -16.78 12.44
CA PRO A 191 22.76 -17.25 13.23
C PRO A 191 23.89 -17.73 12.31
N GLN A 192 25.03 -17.03 12.34
CA GLN A 192 26.25 -17.55 11.73
C GLN A 192 26.92 -18.53 12.68
N VAL A 193 27.09 -19.76 12.19
CA VAL A 193 27.90 -20.82 12.78
C VAL A 193 29.36 -20.36 12.81
N ALA A 194 29.94 -20.28 14.00
CA ALA A 194 31.33 -19.89 14.20
C ALA A 194 32.30 -20.98 13.68
N PRO A 195 33.29 -20.64 12.84
CA PRO A 195 34.41 -21.53 12.60
C PRO A 195 35.40 -21.44 13.78
N ARG A 196 35.70 -22.61 14.37
CA ARG A 196 36.80 -22.83 15.30
C ARG A 196 38.13 -22.37 14.69
N VAL A 197 38.88 -21.56 15.41
CA VAL A 197 40.32 -21.36 15.17
C VAL A 197 41.09 -22.06 16.30
N PRO A 198 42.01 -22.99 16.01
CA PRO A 198 42.86 -23.58 17.04
C PRO A 198 44.04 -22.65 17.39
N ASN A 199 44.39 -22.66 18.67
CA ASN A 199 45.66 -22.19 19.23
C ASN A 199 46.85 -22.82 18.51
N ALA A 200 47.86 -22.03 18.13
CA ALA A 200 49.25 -22.47 18.16
C ALA A 200 50.22 -21.27 18.20
N THR A 201 51.04 -21.32 19.24
CA THR A 201 52.15 -20.44 19.58
C THR A 201 53.42 -20.77 18.75
N THR A 202 54.31 -19.78 18.65
CA THR A 202 55.79 -19.86 18.44
C THR A 202 56.42 -20.14 17.05
N TRP A 203 57.64 -19.56 16.91
CA TRP A 203 58.69 -19.66 15.85
C TRP A 203 58.46 -18.74 14.64
N ARG A 204 59.11 -17.57 14.44
CA ARG A 204 60.52 -17.10 14.45
C ARG A 204 61.38 -17.62 13.29
N TRP A 205 61.94 -16.65 12.56
CA TRP A 205 63.05 -16.64 11.57
C TRP A 205 62.71 -16.67 10.07
N GLY A 206 63.18 -15.62 9.38
CA GLY A 206 63.95 -15.77 8.13
C GLY A 206 63.31 -15.22 6.85
N ASN A 207 63.72 -14.01 6.49
CA ASN A 207 64.08 -13.49 5.16
C ASN A 207 63.21 -13.84 3.94
N GLU A 208 62.73 -12.83 3.22
CA GLU A 208 63.37 -12.29 1.99
C GLU A 208 62.44 -11.21 1.42
N VAL A 209 62.94 -9.98 1.33
CA VAL A 209 62.23 -8.81 0.80
C VAL A 209 62.90 -8.44 -0.51
N ASP A 210 62.17 -8.54 -1.62
CA ASP A 210 62.51 -7.88 -2.87
C ASP A 210 61.39 -6.89 -3.23
N PRO A 211 61.67 -5.59 -3.46
CA PRO A 211 60.67 -4.54 -3.49
C PRO A 211 60.28 -4.16 -4.92
N ALA A 212 59.01 -4.38 -5.27
CA ALA A 212 58.36 -3.62 -6.32
C ALA A 212 56.87 -3.49 -6.03
N PHE A 213 56.38 -2.25 -6.17
CA PHE A 213 55.01 -1.74 -6.00
C PHE A 213 54.68 -1.05 -4.66
N PRO A 214 54.63 0.29 -4.65
CA PRO A 214 54.18 1.06 -3.50
C PRO A 214 52.66 0.91 -3.31
N GLN A 215 52.25 0.29 -2.20
CA GLN A 215 50.87 0.39 -1.72
C GLN A 215 50.68 1.72 -0.98
N VAL A 216 49.80 2.56 -1.52
CA VAL A 216 49.30 3.78 -0.90
C VAL A 216 48.39 3.37 0.27
N ALA A 217 48.80 3.73 1.49
CA ALA A 217 47.99 3.56 2.69
C ALA A 217 46.79 4.52 2.70
N PRO A 218 45.62 4.11 3.24
CA PRO A 218 44.46 4.98 3.37
C PRO A 218 44.70 6.09 4.41
N ARG A 219 44.39 7.33 4.01
CA ARG A 219 44.45 8.54 4.84
C ARG A 219 43.44 8.45 6.00
N VAL A 220 43.95 8.65 7.21
CA VAL A 220 43.20 9.00 8.42
C VAL A 220 42.92 10.52 8.38
N PRO A 221 41.70 11.01 8.62
CA PRO A 221 41.49 12.45 8.77
C PRO A 221 41.92 12.91 10.17
N ASN A 222 43.03 13.65 10.21
CA ASN A 222 43.41 14.50 11.35
C ASN A 222 42.42 15.67 11.44
N ALA A 223 41.70 15.76 12.55
CA ALA A 223 40.97 16.97 12.93
C ALA A 223 41.94 17.96 13.58
N THR A 224 42.40 18.92 12.78
CA THR A 224 43.16 20.09 13.23
C THR A 224 42.21 21.05 13.96
N ILE A 225 42.45 21.25 15.25
CA ILE A 225 41.79 22.27 16.09
C ILE A 225 42.47 23.62 15.82
N PRO A 226 41.74 24.71 15.48
CA PRO A 226 42.34 26.03 15.35
C PRO A 226 42.60 26.68 16.73
N PRO A 227 43.66 27.52 16.87
CA PRO A 227 44.06 28.10 18.15
C PRO A 227 43.15 29.25 18.61
N HIS A 228 42.84 29.24 19.91
CA HIS A 228 42.08 30.26 20.63
C HIS A 228 42.87 31.58 20.81
N THR A 229 42.16 32.72 20.71
CA THR A 229 42.62 34.06 21.06
C THR A 229 42.48 34.35 22.57
N PRO A 230 43.31 35.23 23.18
CA PRO A 230 43.27 35.51 24.61
C PRO A 230 42.14 36.49 25.02
N PRO A 231 41.59 36.38 26.25
CA PRO A 231 40.50 37.23 26.73
C PRO A 231 41.00 38.53 27.38
N VAL A 232 40.31 39.62 27.06
CA VAL A 232 40.42 40.95 27.67
C VAL A 232 39.20 41.21 28.55
N GLY A 233 39.44 41.75 29.74
CA GLY A 233 38.53 42.70 30.39
C GLY A 233 37.46 42.08 31.28
N GLY A 234 37.56 42.36 32.58
CA GLY A 234 36.69 41.80 33.61
C GLY A 234 35.40 42.56 33.84
N THR A 235 34.51 41.94 34.62
CA THR A 235 33.65 42.59 35.63
C THR A 235 33.15 41.48 36.56
N PRO A 236 33.31 41.60 37.90
CA PRO A 236 33.00 40.52 38.85
C PRO A 236 31.53 40.60 39.32
N THR A 237 30.89 39.45 39.51
CA THR A 237 29.60 39.35 40.22
C THR A 237 29.55 38.01 40.97
N PRO A 238 29.07 37.98 42.23
CA PRO A 238 29.62 37.10 43.27
C PRO A 238 28.98 35.70 43.36
N LEU A 239 29.80 34.76 43.83
CA LEU A 239 29.43 33.38 44.18
C LEU A 239 28.58 33.30 45.46
N PRO A 240 27.67 32.31 45.58
CA PRO A 240 27.24 31.76 46.87
C PRO A 240 28.15 30.57 47.32
N PRO A 241 28.18 30.28 48.63
CA PRO A 241 29.28 29.56 49.28
C PRO A 241 29.30 28.05 49.08
N THR A 242 30.52 27.55 48.96
CA THR A 242 30.99 26.17 49.06
C THR A 242 30.71 25.58 50.45
N SER A 243 30.22 24.35 50.51
CA SER A 243 30.39 23.46 51.67
C SER A 243 31.39 22.38 51.31
N GLU A 244 32.45 22.32 52.10
CA GLU A 244 33.54 21.35 52.04
C GLU A 244 33.17 20.10 52.82
N VAL A 245 33.25 18.91 52.21
CA VAL A 245 33.66 17.67 52.89
C VAL A 245 34.31 16.71 51.88
N GLY A 246 35.61 16.45 52.07
CA GLY A 246 36.19 15.09 52.05
C GLY A 246 36.47 14.40 50.71
N THR A 247 37.73 14.52 50.27
CA THR A 247 38.63 13.51 49.63
C THR A 247 38.29 12.05 50.03
N VAL A 248 38.40 10.97 49.24
CA VAL A 248 39.41 10.53 48.24
C VAL A 248 38.85 9.34 47.43
N SER A 249 39.45 9.11 46.25
CA SER A 249 39.68 7.84 45.53
C SER A 249 39.04 7.67 44.15
N GLU A 250 39.97 7.49 43.21
CA GLU A 250 39.84 7.34 41.77
C GLU A 250 39.29 5.97 41.33
N GLY A 251 38.63 5.96 40.18
CA GLY A 251 38.53 4.80 39.31
C GLY A 251 37.12 4.27 39.06
N GLY A 252 36.51 4.65 37.93
CA GLY A 252 35.37 3.90 37.38
C GLY A 252 34.46 4.73 36.50
N GLY A 253 34.26 4.26 35.26
CA GLY A 253 33.50 4.92 34.20
C GLY A 253 32.17 5.55 34.61
N GLY A 254 31.96 6.77 34.10
CA GLY A 254 30.69 7.49 34.18
C GLY A 254 29.56 6.71 33.52
N ARG A 255 28.83 5.96 34.35
CA ARG A 255 27.47 5.53 34.09
C ARG A 255 26.57 6.49 34.85
N CYS A 256 25.71 7.22 34.14
CA CYS A 256 24.67 8.03 34.76
C CYS A 256 23.89 7.18 35.78
N PRO A 257 23.70 7.62 37.03
CA PRO A 257 22.75 6.98 37.92
C PRO A 257 21.36 7.29 37.38
N SER A 258 20.83 6.35 36.58
CA SER A 258 19.40 6.23 36.38
C SER A 258 18.78 5.99 37.75
N GLY A 259 17.72 6.74 38.08
CA GLY A 259 17.02 6.66 39.36
C GLY A 259 16.46 5.26 39.59
N GLU A 260 17.27 4.40 40.19
CA GLU A 260 16.92 3.05 40.62
C GLU A 260 16.46 3.15 42.07
N ASN A 261 15.18 3.51 42.23
CA ASN A 261 14.31 3.20 43.37
C ASN A 261 12.93 3.81 43.12
N GLN A 262 12.36 3.56 41.94
CA GLN A 262 10.93 3.66 41.79
C GLN A 262 10.37 2.30 42.25
N PRO A 263 9.52 2.25 43.30
CA PRO A 263 8.89 1.00 43.70
C PRO A 263 8.20 0.39 42.48
N PRO A 264 8.22 -0.95 42.31
CA PRO A 264 7.61 -1.59 41.14
C PRO A 264 6.19 -1.06 41.04
N ALA A 265 5.93 -0.29 39.97
CA ALA A 265 4.63 0.33 39.78
C ALA A 265 3.60 -0.78 39.90
N THR A 266 2.75 -0.71 40.93
CA THR A 266 1.78 -1.74 41.24
C THR A 266 0.97 -1.98 39.96
N ARG A 267 1.19 -3.14 39.35
CA ARG A 267 0.57 -3.49 38.08
C ARG A 267 -0.94 -3.51 38.31
N ASP A 268 -1.69 -2.84 37.45
CA ASP A 268 -3.14 -2.74 37.57
C ASP A 268 -3.75 -4.15 37.69
N PRO A 269 -4.53 -4.44 38.75
CA PRO A 269 -5.11 -5.76 38.96
C PRO A 269 -6.00 -6.22 37.79
N GLY A 270 -6.60 -5.27 37.05
CA GLY A 270 -7.38 -5.59 35.84
C GLY A 270 -6.53 -6.13 34.69
N ILE A 271 -5.27 -5.69 34.57
CA ILE A 271 -4.33 -6.19 33.56
C ILE A 271 -3.90 -7.61 33.91
N VAL A 272 -3.63 -7.89 35.18
CA VAL A 272 -3.24 -9.24 35.65
C VAL A 272 -4.40 -10.22 35.43
N ALA A 273 -5.62 -9.85 35.81
CA ALA A 273 -6.80 -10.68 35.59
C ALA A 273 -7.07 -10.95 34.09
N ALA A 274 -6.88 -9.95 33.22
CA ALA A 274 -7.03 -10.10 31.78
C ALA A 274 -5.94 -11.02 31.17
N GLU A 275 -4.72 -10.96 31.70
CA GLU A 275 -3.61 -11.84 31.29
C GLU A 275 -3.87 -13.29 31.65
N ASP A 276 -4.25 -13.56 32.91
CA ASP A 276 -4.60 -14.90 33.37
C ASP A 276 -5.79 -15.47 32.57
N TRP A 277 -6.81 -14.65 32.32
CA TRP A 277 -7.97 -15.05 31.52
C TRP A 277 -7.57 -15.43 30.09
N LEU A 278 -6.74 -14.65 29.41
CA LEU A 278 -6.23 -14.94 28.06
C LEU A 278 -5.39 -16.23 27.99
N GLN A 279 -4.65 -16.53 29.04
CA GLN A 279 -3.89 -17.78 29.15
C GLN A 279 -4.79 -18.99 29.46
N SER A 280 -5.91 -18.77 30.15
CA SER A 280 -6.88 -19.83 30.49
C SER A 280 -7.88 -20.18 29.38
N LEU A 281 -7.82 -19.52 28.22
CA LEU A 281 -8.76 -19.75 27.13
C LEU A 281 -8.69 -21.20 26.59
N PRO A 282 -9.85 -21.82 26.25
CA PRO A 282 -9.89 -23.15 25.65
C PRO A 282 -9.09 -23.24 24.34
N SER A 283 -8.46 -24.39 24.09
CA SER A 283 -7.85 -24.69 22.79
C SER A 283 -8.92 -24.63 21.67
N PRO A 284 -8.65 -24.00 20.52
CA PRO A 284 -7.35 -23.53 20.02
C PRO A 284 -6.98 -22.09 20.42
N TRP A 285 -7.76 -21.40 21.25
CA TRP A 285 -7.62 -19.96 21.50
C TRP A 285 -6.64 -19.59 22.61
N THR A 286 -6.09 -20.58 23.31
CA THR A 286 -5.05 -20.40 24.34
C THR A 286 -3.89 -19.55 23.81
N LEU A 287 -3.60 -18.45 24.50
CA LEU A 287 -2.45 -17.60 24.22
C LEU A 287 -1.30 -17.95 25.16
N GLY A 288 -0.07 -17.99 24.62
CA GLY A 288 1.12 -18.07 25.47
C GLY A 288 1.37 -16.75 26.22
N GLU A 289 2.08 -16.84 27.34
CA GLU A 289 2.38 -15.74 28.27
C GLU A 289 2.77 -14.44 27.54
N VAL A 290 3.79 -14.46 26.68
CA VAL A 290 4.27 -13.27 25.97
C VAL A 290 3.18 -12.59 25.12
N SER A 291 2.27 -13.37 24.52
CA SER A 291 1.17 -12.81 23.73
C SER A 291 0.05 -12.29 24.61
N ALA A 292 -0.23 -12.98 25.72
CA ALA A 292 -1.19 -12.56 26.72
C ALA A 292 -0.75 -11.25 27.39
N THR A 293 0.52 -11.12 27.82
CA THR A 293 1.11 -9.89 28.38
C THR A 293 0.94 -8.69 27.44
N LYS A 294 1.08 -8.89 26.13
CA LYS A 294 0.91 -7.83 25.13
C LYS A 294 -0.55 -7.42 24.92
N LEU A 295 -1.48 -8.37 24.97
CA LEU A 295 -2.90 -8.14 24.72
C LEU A 295 -3.70 -7.72 25.96
N ALA A 296 -3.27 -8.13 27.15
CA ALA A 296 -3.97 -7.90 28.40
C ALA A 296 -4.27 -6.41 28.69
N PRO A 297 -3.35 -5.45 28.49
CA PRO A 297 -3.65 -4.03 28.70
C PRO A 297 -4.74 -3.51 27.76
N LEU A 298 -4.74 -3.99 26.51
CA LEU A 298 -5.73 -3.61 25.50
C LEU A 298 -7.10 -4.19 25.87
N LEU A 299 -7.14 -5.45 26.30
CA LEU A 299 -8.36 -6.12 26.74
C LEU A 299 -8.95 -5.45 27.99
N ALA A 300 -8.15 -5.23 29.03
CA ALA A 300 -8.59 -4.58 30.27
C ALA A 300 -9.23 -3.20 30.01
N ARG A 301 -8.60 -2.39 29.16
CA ARG A 301 -9.14 -1.09 28.75
C ARG A 301 -10.48 -1.22 28.02
N ARG A 302 -10.57 -2.14 27.05
CA ARG A 302 -11.81 -2.31 26.24
C ARG A 302 -12.96 -2.88 27.05
N ILE A 303 -12.68 -3.80 27.97
CA ILE A 303 -13.68 -4.35 28.88
C ILE A 303 -14.28 -3.24 29.76
N ALA A 304 -13.43 -2.37 30.33
CA ALA A 304 -13.87 -1.22 31.11
C ALA A 304 -14.70 -0.23 30.27
N GLU A 305 -14.27 0.09 29.04
CA GLU A 305 -14.98 1.01 28.13
C GLU A 305 -16.34 0.46 27.65
N LYS A 306 -16.45 -0.85 27.46
CA LYS A 306 -17.61 -1.50 26.82
C LYS A 306 -18.49 -2.28 27.80
N SER A 307 -18.19 -2.18 29.09
CA SER A 307 -18.93 -2.83 30.18
C SER A 307 -19.02 -4.35 30.04
N TRP A 308 -17.93 -4.97 29.61
CA TRP A 308 -17.82 -6.44 29.59
C TRP A 308 -17.31 -6.96 30.94
N THR A 309 -17.51 -8.25 31.18
CA THR A 309 -16.89 -9.00 32.28
C THR A 309 -16.02 -10.12 31.69
N LEU A 310 -15.00 -10.58 32.42
CA LEU A 310 -14.13 -11.68 32.00
C LEU A 310 -14.85 -13.03 32.15
N ASP A 311 -15.89 -13.25 31.35
CA ASP A 311 -16.81 -14.40 31.43
C ASP A 311 -16.86 -15.22 30.12
N GLY A 312 -17.71 -16.24 30.10
CA GLY A 312 -17.95 -17.08 28.93
C GLY A 312 -18.59 -16.33 27.76
N ASP A 313 -19.37 -15.27 28.02
CA ASP A 313 -19.99 -14.46 26.96
C ASP A 313 -18.94 -13.69 26.19
N LEU A 314 -17.96 -13.09 26.90
CA LEU A 314 -16.83 -12.43 26.27
C LEU A 314 -16.04 -13.41 25.40
N PHE A 315 -15.82 -14.63 25.88
CA PHE A 315 -15.17 -15.67 25.10
C PHE A 315 -15.95 -16.03 23.83
N ALA A 316 -17.25 -16.29 23.95
CA ALA A 316 -18.11 -16.59 22.81
C ALA A 316 -18.08 -15.46 21.77
N ARG A 317 -18.07 -14.21 22.23
CA ARG A 317 -18.03 -13.04 21.35
C ARG A 317 -16.68 -12.85 20.66
N LEU A 318 -15.57 -13.04 21.37
CA LEU A 318 -14.23 -12.92 20.78
C LEU A 318 -13.91 -14.04 19.79
N THR A 319 -14.52 -15.21 19.97
CA THR A 319 -14.28 -16.40 19.13
C THR A 319 -15.33 -16.62 18.04
N GLU A 320 -16.30 -15.70 17.92
CA GLU A 320 -17.37 -15.78 16.94
C GLU A 320 -16.83 -15.71 15.49
N ASN A 321 -17.34 -16.60 14.63
CA ASN A 321 -17.05 -16.67 13.19
C ASN A 321 -15.54 -16.63 12.84
N PRO A 322 -14.76 -17.63 13.26
CA PRO A 322 -13.34 -17.66 12.93
C PRO A 322 -13.13 -17.98 11.43
N PRO A 323 -12.20 -17.29 10.75
CA PRO A 323 -11.83 -17.65 9.39
C PRO A 323 -11.13 -19.02 9.40
N SER A 324 -11.68 -19.99 8.66
CA SER A 324 -11.05 -21.30 8.49
C SER A 324 -10.15 -21.31 7.25
N PRO A 325 -8.84 -21.64 7.34
CA PRO A 325 -8.04 -21.92 8.55
C PRO A 325 -7.51 -20.65 9.25
N LEU A 326 -7.49 -20.66 10.58
CA LEU A 326 -6.95 -19.58 11.43
C LEU A 326 -5.42 -19.53 11.34
N LYS A 327 -4.89 -18.66 10.47
CA LYS A 327 -3.43 -18.50 10.29
C LYS A 327 -2.74 -17.75 11.43
N ASN A 328 -3.42 -16.81 12.07
CA ASN A 328 -2.83 -16.01 13.15
C ASN A 328 -3.91 -15.64 14.20
N ARG A 329 -3.88 -16.36 15.33
CA ARG A 329 -4.84 -16.21 16.42
C ARG A 329 -4.67 -14.90 17.19
N VAL A 330 -3.42 -14.50 17.42
CA VAL A 330 -3.10 -13.24 18.12
C VAL A 330 -3.67 -12.06 17.35
N ASN A 331 -3.40 -11.96 16.05
CA ASN A 331 -3.92 -10.86 15.23
C ASN A 331 -5.46 -10.85 15.15
N PHE A 332 -6.07 -12.04 15.10
CA PHE A 332 -7.53 -12.15 15.10
C PHE A 332 -8.14 -11.65 16.41
N LEU A 333 -7.59 -12.08 17.56
CA LEU A 333 -8.02 -11.60 18.87
C LEU A 333 -7.75 -10.09 19.02
N THR A 334 -6.59 -9.59 18.61
CA THR A 334 -6.30 -8.14 18.61
C THR A 334 -7.36 -7.35 17.83
N PHE A 335 -7.76 -7.84 16.65
CA PHE A 335 -8.80 -7.21 15.85
C PHE A 335 -10.16 -7.25 16.57
N ARG A 336 -10.56 -8.41 17.09
CA ARG A 336 -11.83 -8.60 17.79
C ARG A 336 -11.95 -7.80 19.08
N VAL A 337 -10.89 -7.70 19.87
CA VAL A 337 -10.87 -6.88 21.09
C VAL A 337 -10.97 -5.39 20.75
N ASN A 338 -10.35 -4.94 19.66
CA ASN A 338 -10.49 -3.56 19.19
C ASN A 338 -11.90 -3.23 18.68
N ASP A 339 -12.58 -4.21 18.11
CA ASP A 339 -13.94 -4.10 17.57
C ASP A 339 -15.00 -4.68 18.54
N LEU A 340 -14.71 -4.65 19.85
CA LEU A 340 -15.63 -5.18 20.84
C LEU A 340 -16.88 -4.26 20.93
N PRO A 341 -18.09 -4.76 20.63
CA PRO A 341 -19.29 -3.95 20.73
C PRO A 341 -19.57 -3.62 22.21
N ARG A 342 -20.34 -2.57 22.47
CA ARG A 342 -20.84 -2.31 23.83
C ARG A 342 -21.72 -3.48 24.24
N ARG A 343 -21.51 -4.06 25.43
CA ARG A 343 -22.42 -5.07 25.96
C ARG A 343 -23.76 -4.38 26.17
N ILE A 344 -24.75 -4.73 25.36
CA ILE A 344 -26.14 -4.42 25.69
C ILE A 344 -26.42 -5.36 26.85
N ALA A 345 -26.52 -4.81 28.07
CA ALA A 345 -26.93 -5.61 29.20
C ALA A 345 -28.26 -6.25 28.80
N ALA A 346 -28.24 -7.56 28.53
CA ALA A 346 -29.46 -8.33 28.57
C ALA A 346 -30.02 -8.04 29.95
N ALA A 347 -31.16 -7.34 29.99
CA ALA A 347 -31.80 -6.94 31.23
C ALA A 347 -31.73 -8.17 32.14
N PRO A 348 -31.17 -8.03 33.37
CA PRO A 348 -31.04 -9.16 34.26
C PRO A 348 -32.41 -9.81 34.29
N ALA A 349 -32.49 -11.09 33.94
CA ALA A 349 -33.72 -11.86 34.05
C ALA A 349 -34.12 -11.77 35.51
N SER A 350 -34.98 -10.80 35.82
CA SER A 350 -35.43 -10.49 37.16
C SER A 350 -36.30 -11.66 37.55
N THR A 351 -35.65 -12.63 38.16
CA THR A 351 -36.26 -13.75 38.85
C THR A 351 -36.69 -13.17 40.19
N ASP A 352 -37.67 -12.29 40.16
CA ASP A 352 -38.41 -11.87 41.35
C ASP A 352 -39.83 -11.57 40.91
N GLU A 353 -40.70 -12.50 41.27
CA GLU A 353 -42.12 -12.51 41.06
C GLU A 353 -42.75 -11.28 41.72
N ILE A 354 -43.28 -10.35 40.91
CA ILE A 354 -44.28 -9.40 41.38
C ILE A 354 -45.52 -9.56 40.48
N PRO A 355 -46.64 -10.06 41.00
CA PRO A 355 -47.88 -10.23 40.24
C PRO A 355 -48.56 -8.85 40.04
N GLY A 356 -48.27 -8.20 38.91
CA GLY A 356 -48.96 -7.00 38.43
C GLY A 356 -49.92 -7.27 37.26
N PRO A 357 -50.87 -6.36 36.99
CA PRO A 357 -52.03 -6.62 36.12
C PRO A 357 -51.63 -6.85 34.66
N ARG A 358 -52.16 -7.92 34.07
CA ARG A 358 -51.93 -8.31 32.67
C ARG A 358 -52.44 -7.23 31.72
N VAL A 359 -51.51 -6.55 31.06
CA VAL A 359 -51.77 -5.80 29.82
C VAL A 359 -52.15 -6.84 28.75
N PRO A 360 -53.19 -6.61 27.93
CA PRO A 360 -53.57 -7.53 26.87
C PRO A 360 -52.38 -7.78 25.95
N VAL A 361 -52.08 -9.06 25.73
CA VAL A 361 -50.98 -9.52 24.90
C VAL A 361 -51.29 -9.11 23.46
N ASP A 362 -50.51 -8.19 22.90
CA ASP A 362 -50.56 -7.86 21.48
C ASP A 362 -50.25 -9.15 20.69
N ASP A 363 -51.21 -9.58 19.86
CA ASP A 363 -51.09 -10.80 19.08
C ASP A 363 -49.79 -10.77 18.24
N ALA A 364 -49.04 -11.88 18.29
CA ALA A 364 -47.84 -12.04 17.49
C ALA A 364 -48.23 -12.14 16.00
N CYS A 365 -47.44 -11.49 15.14
CA CYS A 365 -47.68 -11.52 13.70
C CYS A 365 -47.60 -12.98 13.20
N PRO A 366 -48.63 -13.49 12.48
CA PRO A 366 -48.67 -14.89 12.06
C PRO A 366 -47.53 -15.28 11.10
N GLN A 367 -46.94 -14.32 10.39
CA GLN A 367 -45.78 -14.55 9.54
C GLN A 367 -44.43 -14.33 10.24
N HIS A 368 -44.41 -13.58 11.35
CA HIS A 368 -43.20 -13.21 12.08
C HIS A 368 -43.47 -13.31 13.58
N PRO A 369 -43.43 -14.52 14.17
CA PRO A 369 -43.86 -14.76 15.56
C PRO A 369 -43.01 -14.03 16.62
N HIS A 370 -41.89 -13.42 16.22
CA HIS A 370 -41.04 -12.60 17.09
C HIS A 370 -41.39 -11.11 17.07
N ARG A 371 -42.46 -10.71 16.36
CA ARG A 371 -42.90 -9.31 16.24
C ARG A 371 -44.40 -9.23 16.50
N THR A 372 -44.84 -8.17 17.16
CA THR A 372 -46.27 -7.88 17.31
C THR A 372 -46.84 -7.43 15.96
N VAL A 373 -48.13 -7.64 15.72
CA VAL A 373 -48.79 -7.22 14.47
C VAL A 373 -48.58 -5.72 14.17
N ALA A 374 -48.54 -4.87 15.21
CA ALA A 374 -48.31 -3.44 15.07
C ALA A 374 -46.87 -3.06 14.64
N GLU A 375 -45.87 -3.88 14.98
CA GLU A 375 -44.44 -3.63 14.68
C GLU A 375 -43.95 -4.30 13.38
N CYS A 376 -44.79 -5.15 12.77
CA CYS A 376 -44.44 -5.86 11.55
C CYS A 376 -44.67 -4.98 10.31
N LEU A 377 -43.77 -4.01 10.09
CA LEU A 377 -43.75 -3.13 8.90
C LEU A 377 -43.98 -3.85 7.56
N PRO A 378 -43.39 -5.03 7.28
CA PRO A 378 -43.61 -5.73 6.01
C PRO A 378 -45.08 -6.11 5.80
N CYS A 379 -45.74 -6.65 6.83
CA CYS A 379 -47.14 -7.08 6.75
C CYS A 379 -48.12 -5.90 6.82
N ARG A 380 -47.69 -4.75 7.37
CA ARG A 380 -48.50 -3.53 7.41
C ARG A 380 -48.60 -2.84 6.03
N ILE A 381 -47.60 -3.01 5.18
CA ILE A 381 -47.55 -2.39 3.85
C ILE A 381 -48.53 -3.09 2.87
N ASP A 382 -48.82 -4.38 3.08
CA ASP A 382 -49.70 -5.13 2.18
C ASP A 382 -51.20 -4.78 2.33
N ASP A 383 -51.60 -4.11 3.42
CA ASP A 383 -52.98 -3.62 3.62
C ASP A 383 -53.23 -2.20 3.10
N GLU A 384 -52.19 -1.44 2.74
CA GLU A 384 -52.36 -0.14 2.08
C GLU A 384 -52.50 -0.36 0.56
N VAL A 385 -53.76 -0.45 0.13
CA VAL A 385 -54.18 -0.45 -1.28
C VAL A 385 -53.58 0.77 -2.01
N ILE A 386 -52.45 0.55 -2.69
CA ILE A 386 -51.85 1.51 -3.62
C ILE A 386 -52.80 1.60 -4.82
N PRO A 387 -53.40 2.77 -5.11
CA PRO A 387 -54.18 2.93 -6.34
C PRO A 387 -53.25 2.74 -7.54
N PRO A 388 -53.67 2.00 -8.59
CA PRO A 388 -52.83 1.78 -9.76
C PRO A 388 -52.57 3.13 -10.45
N THR A 389 -51.31 3.55 -10.44
CA THR A 389 -50.81 4.59 -11.34
C THR A 389 -50.62 3.97 -12.72
N ASP A 390 -51.68 4.02 -13.53
CA ASP A 390 -51.65 3.72 -14.95
C ASP A 390 -50.83 4.78 -15.71
N THR A 391 -49.50 4.64 -15.69
CA THR A 391 -48.64 5.24 -16.71
C THR A 391 -48.28 4.14 -17.71
N ALA A 392 -49.20 3.83 -18.60
CA ALA A 392 -48.92 2.95 -19.73
C ALA A 392 -47.86 3.60 -20.63
N GLU A 393 -46.59 3.18 -20.49
CA GLU A 393 -45.54 3.48 -21.47
C GLU A 393 -46.06 3.05 -22.85
N SER A 394 -46.06 3.98 -23.80
CA SER A 394 -46.48 3.69 -25.17
C SER A 394 -45.66 2.52 -25.73
N PRO A 395 -46.27 1.52 -26.38
CA PRO A 395 -45.55 0.39 -26.98
C PRO A 395 -44.47 0.84 -27.99
N GLU A 396 -44.61 2.04 -28.54
CA GLU A 396 -43.62 2.66 -29.43
C GLU A 396 -42.34 3.11 -28.71
N GLU A 397 -42.48 3.61 -27.47
CA GLU A 397 -41.34 4.04 -26.66
C GLU A 397 -40.56 2.83 -26.10
N ALA A 398 -41.27 1.77 -25.76
CA ALA A 398 -40.68 0.47 -25.42
C ALA A 398 -39.93 -0.16 -26.62
N ALA A 399 -40.46 -0.01 -27.84
CA ALA A 399 -39.81 -0.47 -29.06
C ALA A 399 -38.54 0.34 -29.39
N ALA A 400 -38.58 1.66 -29.22
CA ALA A 400 -37.42 2.55 -29.43
C ALA A 400 -36.27 2.23 -28.46
N ARG A 401 -36.57 2.00 -27.17
CA ARG A 401 -35.56 1.59 -26.19
C ARG A 401 -34.92 0.24 -26.52
N ARG A 402 -35.72 -0.72 -27.01
CA ARG A 402 -35.20 -2.03 -27.46
C ARG A 402 -34.30 -1.90 -28.69
N ALA A 403 -34.65 -1.03 -29.64
CA ALA A 403 -33.84 -0.77 -30.83
C ALA A 403 -32.47 -0.17 -30.47
N ILE A 404 -32.44 0.86 -29.61
CA ILE A 404 -31.19 1.50 -29.14
C ILE A 404 -30.31 0.47 -28.41
N THR A 405 -30.91 -0.40 -27.60
CA THR A 405 -30.18 -1.43 -26.87
C THR A 405 -29.58 -2.47 -27.80
N MET A 406 -30.32 -2.92 -28.82
CA MET A 406 -29.84 -3.88 -29.83
C MET A 406 -28.71 -3.32 -30.69
N GLU A 407 -28.77 -2.04 -31.05
CA GLU A 407 -27.71 -1.40 -31.84
C GLU A 407 -26.40 -1.26 -31.04
N ARG A 408 -26.50 -0.98 -29.74
CA ARG A 408 -25.34 -0.94 -28.84
C ARG A 408 -24.69 -2.32 -28.67
N VAL A 409 -25.49 -3.38 -28.58
CA VAL A 409 -24.98 -4.77 -28.54
C VAL A 409 -24.29 -5.14 -29.86
N ARG A 410 -24.84 -4.73 -31.00
CA ARG A 410 -24.25 -4.99 -32.32
C ARG A 410 -22.90 -4.28 -32.50
N ALA A 411 -22.77 -3.04 -32.02
CA ALA A 411 -21.51 -2.29 -32.04
C ALA A 411 -20.42 -2.95 -31.18
N LEU A 412 -20.79 -3.55 -30.04
CA LEU A 412 -19.86 -4.29 -29.18
C LEU A 412 -19.43 -5.63 -29.79
N GLN A 413 -20.33 -6.33 -30.49
CA GLN A 413 -19.96 -7.57 -31.19
C GLN A 413 -19.05 -7.31 -32.40
N ALA A 414 -19.24 -6.20 -33.11
CA ALA A 414 -18.39 -5.83 -34.24
C ALA A 414 -16.94 -5.50 -33.82
N SER A 415 -16.73 -4.96 -32.61
CA SER A 415 -15.38 -4.66 -32.10
C SER A 415 -14.67 -5.88 -31.50
N ALA A 416 -15.41 -6.92 -31.09
CA ALA A 416 -14.86 -8.17 -30.57
C ALA A 416 -14.38 -9.15 -31.65
N GLY A 417 -14.73 -8.93 -32.93
CA GLY A 417 -14.46 -9.85 -34.04
C GLY A 417 -13.08 -9.73 -34.69
N ALA A 418 -12.24 -8.78 -34.29
CA ALA A 418 -10.86 -8.74 -34.78
C ALA A 418 -10.06 -9.87 -34.09
N PRO A 419 -9.45 -10.81 -34.84
CA PRO A 419 -8.64 -11.86 -34.25
C PRO A 419 -7.41 -11.21 -33.59
N SER A 420 -7.52 -10.97 -32.28
CA SER A 420 -6.35 -10.73 -31.44
C SER A 420 -5.49 -11.98 -31.53
N THR A 421 -4.43 -11.90 -32.34
CA THR A 421 -3.29 -12.81 -32.25
C THR A 421 -2.85 -12.82 -30.81
N THR A 422 -3.30 -13.84 -30.09
CA THR A 422 -2.92 -14.12 -28.72
C THR A 422 -1.47 -14.55 -28.78
N ARG A 423 -0.58 -13.56 -28.81
CA ARG A 423 0.84 -13.73 -28.60
C ARG A 423 0.97 -14.18 -27.15
N THR A 424 1.00 -15.49 -26.97
CA THR A 424 1.29 -16.17 -25.71
C THR A 424 2.53 -15.49 -25.15
N LEU A 425 2.37 -14.71 -24.08
CA LEU A 425 3.48 -14.08 -23.37
C LEU A 425 4.25 -15.21 -22.70
N GLN A 426 5.16 -15.80 -23.47
CA GLN A 426 6.14 -16.73 -22.99
C GLN A 426 6.95 -15.99 -21.91
N PRO A 427 7.02 -16.50 -20.68
CA PRO A 427 7.81 -15.85 -19.63
C PRO A 427 9.23 -15.65 -20.15
N PRO A 428 9.87 -14.50 -19.87
CA PRO A 428 11.19 -14.20 -20.40
C PRO A 428 12.13 -15.35 -20.03
N ARG A 429 12.64 -16.04 -21.06
CA ARG A 429 13.66 -17.08 -20.87
C ARG A 429 14.80 -16.44 -20.12
N ARG A 430 15.19 -17.04 -18.98
CA ARG A 430 16.39 -16.63 -18.27
C ARG A 430 17.55 -16.73 -19.27
N PRO A 431 18.34 -15.64 -19.45
CA PRO A 431 19.47 -15.69 -20.37
C PRO A 431 20.41 -16.79 -19.92
N SER A 432 20.79 -17.61 -20.88
CA SER A 432 21.73 -18.71 -20.73
C SER A 432 23.07 -18.18 -20.23
N ARG A 433 23.88 -19.06 -19.62
CA ARG A 433 25.21 -18.69 -19.14
C ARG A 433 26.08 -18.10 -20.27
N ALA A 434 25.99 -18.67 -21.47
CA ALA A 434 26.69 -18.19 -22.65
C ALA A 434 26.27 -16.77 -23.06
N GLU A 435 24.98 -16.43 -22.98
CA GLU A 435 24.50 -15.08 -23.30
C GLU A 435 25.00 -14.05 -22.28
N ARG A 436 25.07 -14.40 -21.00
CA ARG A 436 25.63 -13.52 -19.97
C ARG A 436 27.12 -13.29 -20.16
N GLU A 437 27.88 -14.34 -20.46
CA GLU A 437 29.31 -14.24 -20.73
C GLU A 437 29.60 -13.41 -22.00
N ALA A 438 28.77 -13.53 -23.05
CA ALA A 438 28.88 -12.72 -24.26
C ALA A 438 28.50 -11.25 -24.04
N GLU A 439 27.53 -10.96 -23.17
CA GLU A 439 27.15 -9.59 -22.82
C GLU A 439 28.19 -8.93 -21.91
N GLU A 440 28.76 -9.68 -20.97
CA GLU A 440 29.87 -9.20 -20.14
C GLU A 440 31.11 -8.91 -20.99
N ALA A 441 31.45 -9.76 -21.96
CA ALA A 441 32.55 -9.51 -22.89
C ALA A 441 32.34 -8.25 -23.75
N ARG A 442 31.10 -7.98 -24.18
CA ARG A 442 30.75 -6.74 -24.89
C ARG A 442 30.91 -5.50 -24.02
N ASN A 443 30.43 -5.57 -22.78
CA ASN A 443 30.58 -4.46 -21.83
C ASN A 443 32.05 -4.20 -21.48
N ARG A 444 32.86 -5.26 -21.39
CA ARG A 444 34.30 -5.14 -21.13
C ARG A 444 35.03 -4.43 -22.29
N ARG A 445 34.74 -4.83 -23.55
CA ARG A 445 35.27 -4.13 -24.74
C ARG A 445 34.82 -2.68 -24.84
N ALA A 446 33.56 -2.39 -24.51
CA ALA A 446 33.05 -1.02 -24.52
C ALA A 446 33.74 -0.15 -23.45
N ALA A 447 34.03 -0.71 -22.27
CA ALA A 447 34.78 -0.02 -21.23
C ALA A 447 36.24 0.23 -21.62
N GLU A 448 36.87 -0.71 -22.34
CA GLU A 448 38.24 -0.57 -22.85
C GLU A 448 38.33 0.56 -23.89
N LEU A 449 37.36 0.66 -24.80
CA LEU A 449 37.26 1.75 -25.78
C LEU A 449 37.02 3.13 -25.17
N LEU A 450 36.42 3.19 -23.97
CA LEU A 450 36.20 4.43 -23.23
C LEU A 450 37.46 4.92 -22.50
N LEU A 451 38.43 4.03 -22.23
CA LEU A 451 39.65 4.33 -21.50
C LEU A 451 40.85 4.64 -22.40
N ASP A 452 40.77 4.34 -23.69
CA ASP A 452 41.84 4.62 -24.65
C ASP A 452 41.40 5.63 -25.74
N PRO A 453 41.28 6.93 -25.41
CA PRO A 453 40.97 7.97 -26.38
C PRO A 453 42.13 8.27 -27.35
N SER A 454 43.26 7.56 -27.25
CA SER A 454 44.49 7.86 -28.00
C SER A 454 44.63 7.10 -29.33
N ALA A 455 43.78 6.12 -29.62
CA ALA A 455 43.93 5.26 -30.81
C ALA A 455 43.28 5.80 -32.10
N GLY A 456 42.78 7.05 -32.09
CA GLY A 456 42.16 7.71 -33.22
C GLY A 456 42.91 8.97 -33.65
N SER A 457 44.09 8.83 -34.24
CA SER A 457 44.74 9.85 -35.07
C SER A 457 45.57 9.20 -36.16
#